data_AF-A0A1H6WUF9-F1
#
_entry.id   AF-A0A1H6WUF9-F1
#
_cell.length_a   1.000
_cell.length_b   1.000
_cell.length_c   1.000
_cell.angle_alpha   90.00
_cell.angle_beta   90.00
_cell.angle_gamma   90.00
#
_symmetry.space_group_name_H-M   'P 1'
#
loop_
_entity.id
_entity.type
_entity.pdbx_description
1 polymer ?
#
loop_
_entity_poly.entity_id
_entity_poly.type
_entity_poly.pdbx_seq_one_letter_code
_entity_poly.pdbx_strand_id
1 'polypeptide(L)'
;MGAQDRTENVLREIHILFSKAEPFNGSKKKVVVDKSEVMDLLKELNNCMYDMQEEYELTAASRDKADRQSRKKGDDIIFEAQKNADDIYAASIMYTDQVLQGIQKIIQDATDKSFVLMENLKKDLTETKNDVRHNQSELKSQLQDLIDTQKYMRLIEDENLRLAKEEERKAAKGEPLFEKEPPKFNDVKPEIKINEAYFRAQGIPLDEDEKNQSNSNTESDMEQALAGISSEDLDREYFGWKDEAEGETDKSNVVEGLKDQFKGIFGKRKD
;
A
#
# COMPACT_ATOMS: atom_id res chain seq x y z
N MET A 1 -75.64 -25.96 1.56
CA MET A 1 -75.95 -27.39 1.75
C MET A 1 -75.38 -28.11 0.55
N GLY A 2 -74.39 -28.98 0.77
CA GLY A 2 -73.71 -29.69 -0.33
C GLY A 2 -74.59 -30.78 -0.92
N ALA A 3 -74.19 -31.36 -2.07
CA ALA A 3 -74.89 -32.52 -2.63
C ALA A 3 -74.95 -33.71 -1.65
N GLN A 4 -73.95 -33.83 -0.78
CA GLN A 4 -73.91 -34.82 0.30
C GLN A 4 -75.00 -34.60 1.36
N ASP A 5 -75.21 -33.37 1.84
CA ASP A 5 -76.26 -33.05 2.82
C ASP A 5 -77.65 -33.32 2.24
N ARG A 6 -77.86 -33.01 0.95
CA ARG A 6 -79.12 -33.27 0.24
C ARG A 6 -79.40 -34.76 0.12
N THR A 7 -78.37 -35.54 -0.22
CA THR A 7 -78.46 -37.01 -0.25
C THR A 7 -78.84 -37.60 1.11
N GLU A 8 -78.25 -37.10 2.19
CA GLU A 8 -78.57 -37.56 3.55
C GLU A 8 -80.02 -37.28 3.94
N ASN A 9 -80.54 -36.11 3.55
CA ASN A 9 -81.93 -35.74 3.80
C ASN A 9 -82.92 -36.66 3.06
N VAL A 10 -82.68 -36.94 1.78
CA VAL A 10 -83.55 -37.85 0.99
C VAL A 10 -83.52 -39.27 1.56
N LEU A 11 -82.34 -39.77 1.96
CA LEU A 11 -82.22 -41.08 2.62
C LEU A 11 -82.98 -41.14 3.95
N ARG A 12 -82.95 -40.04 4.72
CA ARG A 12 -83.71 -39.92 5.97
C ARG A 12 -85.21 -39.94 5.72
N GLU A 13 -85.70 -39.26 4.69
CA GLU A 13 -87.11 -39.26 4.30
C GLU A 13 -87.59 -40.65 3.86
N ILE A 14 -86.81 -41.35 3.04
CA ILE A 14 -87.08 -42.74 2.67
C ILE A 14 -87.17 -43.64 3.91
N HIS A 15 -86.25 -43.48 4.86
CA HIS A 15 -86.27 -44.25 6.11
C HIS A 15 -87.53 -43.95 6.95
N ILE A 16 -87.92 -42.68 7.06
CA ILE A 16 -89.14 -42.27 7.78
C ILE A 16 -90.38 -42.84 7.10
N LEU A 17 -90.43 -42.82 5.77
CA LEU A 17 -91.53 -43.34 4.98
C LEU A 17 -91.73 -44.85 5.22
N PHE A 18 -90.66 -45.65 5.20
CA PHE A 18 -90.76 -47.08 5.53
C PHE A 18 -91.09 -47.34 7.00
N SER A 19 -90.69 -46.46 7.92
CA SER A 19 -90.98 -46.63 9.35
C SER A 19 -92.42 -46.33 9.71
N LYS A 20 -93.08 -45.43 8.96
CA LYS A 20 -94.48 -45.02 9.18
C LYS A 20 -95.50 -45.89 8.43
N ALA A 21 -95.05 -46.63 7.43
CA ALA A 21 -95.93 -47.36 6.53
C ALA A 21 -96.51 -48.65 7.16
N GLU A 22 -97.71 -49.05 6.72
CA GLU A 22 -98.47 -50.13 7.36
C GLU A 22 -97.93 -51.53 7.00
N PRO A 23 -97.84 -52.47 7.97
CA PRO A 23 -97.37 -53.82 7.70
C PRO A 23 -98.36 -54.61 6.83
N PHE A 24 -97.88 -55.14 5.71
CA PHE A 24 -98.68 -55.95 4.81
C PHE A 24 -99.10 -57.25 5.52
N ASN A 25 -100.41 -57.43 5.66
CA ASN A 25 -101.05 -58.61 6.23
C ASN A 25 -100.50 -58.99 7.63
N GLY A 26 -100.19 -58.00 8.46
CA GLY A 26 -99.66 -58.18 9.82
C GLY A 26 -98.22 -58.72 9.87
N SER A 27 -97.53 -58.81 8.73
CA SER A 27 -96.15 -59.31 8.68
C SER A 27 -95.15 -58.23 9.12
N LYS A 28 -94.15 -58.62 9.92
CA LYS A 28 -93.09 -57.71 10.39
C LYS A 28 -92.04 -57.36 9.31
N LYS A 29 -92.15 -57.94 8.12
CA LYS A 29 -91.11 -57.86 7.06
C LYS A 29 -91.58 -57.15 5.79
N LYS A 30 -92.89 -57.05 5.54
CA LYS A 30 -93.44 -56.45 4.33
C LYS A 30 -94.29 -55.26 4.73
N VAL A 31 -94.15 -54.16 4.01
CA VAL A 31 -94.80 -52.88 4.31
C VAL A 31 -95.45 -52.36 3.03
N VAL A 32 -96.64 -51.78 3.14
CA VAL A 32 -97.37 -51.18 2.01
C VAL A 32 -97.06 -49.69 1.97
N VAL A 33 -96.55 -49.22 0.84
CA VAL A 33 -96.14 -47.83 0.61
C VAL A 33 -96.76 -47.30 -0.67
N ASP A 34 -96.96 -45.99 -0.73
CA ASP A 34 -97.39 -45.33 -1.96
C ASP A 34 -96.25 -45.41 -3.00
N LYS A 35 -96.58 -46.01 -4.14
CA LYS A 35 -95.64 -46.16 -5.25
C LYS A 35 -95.18 -44.82 -5.81
N SER A 36 -96.04 -43.80 -5.83
CA SER A 36 -95.71 -42.48 -6.38
C SER A 36 -94.67 -41.76 -5.52
N GLU A 37 -94.93 -41.70 -4.21
CA GLU A 37 -94.05 -41.07 -3.21
C GLU A 37 -92.67 -41.76 -3.14
N VAL A 38 -92.64 -43.10 -3.17
CA VAL A 38 -91.37 -43.86 -3.22
C VAL A 38 -90.62 -43.59 -4.53
N MET A 39 -91.33 -43.52 -5.65
CA MET A 39 -90.69 -43.25 -6.94
C MET A 39 -90.13 -41.84 -7.05
N ASP A 40 -90.78 -40.86 -6.44
CA ASP A 40 -90.30 -39.47 -6.46
C ASP A 40 -89.08 -39.29 -5.54
N LEU A 41 -89.09 -39.90 -4.34
CA LEU A 41 -87.90 -39.94 -3.46
C LEU A 41 -86.72 -40.68 -4.13
N LEU A 42 -86.97 -41.74 -4.89
CA LEU A 42 -85.93 -42.44 -5.64
C LEU A 42 -85.36 -41.63 -6.80
N LYS A 43 -86.19 -40.86 -7.52
CA LYS A 43 -85.72 -39.94 -8.56
C LYS A 43 -84.87 -38.82 -7.95
N GLU A 44 -85.31 -38.27 -6.83
CA GLU A 44 -84.57 -37.23 -6.12
C GLU A 44 -83.22 -37.76 -5.60
N LEU A 45 -83.19 -38.98 -5.06
CA LEU A 45 -81.95 -39.65 -4.68
C LEU A 45 -81.00 -39.83 -5.87
N ASN A 46 -81.52 -40.22 -7.04
CA ASN A 46 -80.72 -40.39 -8.24
C ASN A 46 -80.11 -39.06 -8.72
N ASN A 47 -80.89 -37.98 -8.69
CA ASN A 47 -80.39 -36.64 -9.00
C ASN A 47 -79.30 -36.20 -8.01
N CYS A 48 -79.49 -36.44 -6.71
CA CYS A 48 -78.46 -36.12 -5.70
C CYS A 48 -77.16 -36.92 -5.91
N MET A 49 -77.24 -38.16 -6.39
CA MET A 49 -76.06 -38.96 -6.72
C MET A 49 -75.25 -38.35 -7.88
N TYR A 50 -75.93 -37.85 -8.93
CA TYR A 50 -75.26 -37.16 -10.03
C TYR A 50 -74.60 -35.86 -9.58
N ASP A 51 -75.31 -35.05 -8.77
CA ASP A 51 -74.77 -33.82 -8.20
C ASP A 51 -73.50 -34.09 -7.34
N MET A 52 -73.50 -35.16 -6.53
CA MET A 52 -72.32 -35.53 -5.74
C MET A 52 -71.15 -35.93 -6.63
N GLN A 53 -71.40 -36.73 -7.67
CA GLN A 53 -70.35 -37.14 -8.60
C GLN A 53 -69.71 -35.92 -9.28
N GLU A 54 -70.53 -34.96 -9.72
CA GLU A 54 -70.06 -33.72 -10.33
C GLU A 54 -69.25 -32.85 -9.35
N GLU A 55 -69.70 -32.70 -8.10
CA GLU A 55 -68.94 -31.97 -7.05
C GLU A 55 -67.58 -32.63 -6.77
N TYR A 56 -67.49 -33.96 -6.75
CA TYR A 56 -66.22 -34.67 -6.58
C TYR A 56 -65.28 -34.48 -7.77
N GLU A 57 -65.78 -34.57 -9.00
CA GLU A 57 -65.00 -34.35 -10.23
C GLU A 57 -64.48 -32.91 -10.29
N LEU A 58 -65.31 -31.92 -9.95
CA LEU A 58 -64.92 -30.51 -9.85
C LEU A 58 -63.88 -30.27 -8.76
N THR A 59 -64.02 -30.91 -7.60
CA THR A 59 -63.07 -30.79 -6.49
C THR A 59 -61.72 -31.39 -6.84
N ALA A 60 -61.70 -32.56 -7.49
CA ALA A 60 -60.48 -33.21 -7.97
C ALA A 60 -59.77 -32.35 -9.02
N ALA A 61 -60.50 -31.86 -10.02
CA ALA A 61 -59.94 -31.00 -11.06
C ALA A 61 -59.42 -29.66 -10.51
N SER A 62 -60.13 -29.07 -9.55
CA SER A 62 -59.71 -27.85 -8.85
C SER A 62 -58.42 -28.08 -8.06
N ARG A 63 -58.33 -29.19 -7.33
CA ARG A 63 -57.14 -29.58 -6.58
C ARG A 63 -55.95 -29.82 -7.49
N ASP A 64 -56.12 -30.56 -8.59
CA ASP A 64 -55.06 -30.77 -9.58
C ASP A 64 -54.56 -29.45 -10.18
N LYS A 65 -55.47 -28.51 -10.45
CA LYS A 65 -55.13 -27.17 -10.93
C LYS A 65 -54.34 -26.40 -9.88
N ALA A 66 -54.76 -26.45 -8.62
CA ALA A 66 -54.05 -25.81 -7.51
C ALA A 66 -52.65 -26.39 -7.31
N ASP A 67 -52.50 -27.71 -7.36
CA ASP A 67 -51.21 -28.41 -7.23
C ASP A 67 -50.27 -28.03 -8.37
N ARG A 68 -50.77 -27.97 -9.62
CA ARG A 68 -49.96 -27.52 -10.77
C ARG A 68 -49.50 -26.07 -10.62
N GLN A 69 -50.37 -25.17 -10.16
CA GLN A 69 -50.01 -23.78 -9.92
C GLN A 69 -49.01 -23.63 -8.77
N SER A 70 -49.17 -24.42 -7.71
CA SER A 70 -48.23 -24.45 -6.58
C SER A 70 -46.84 -24.89 -7.02
N ARG A 71 -46.76 -25.97 -7.82
CA ARG A 71 -45.50 -26.43 -8.41
C ARG A 71 -44.86 -25.37 -9.29
N LYS A 72 -45.63 -24.77 -10.20
CA LYS A 72 -45.11 -23.71 -11.08
C LYS A 72 -44.56 -22.53 -10.27
N LYS A 73 -45.26 -22.08 -9.24
CA LYS A 73 -44.76 -21.01 -8.35
C LYS A 73 -43.50 -21.44 -7.61
N GLY A 74 -43.42 -22.69 -7.17
CA GLY A 74 -42.21 -23.26 -6.56
C GLY A 74 -41.02 -23.22 -7.52
N ASP A 75 -41.21 -23.65 -8.76
CA ASP A 75 -40.18 -23.63 -9.80
C ASP A 75 -39.76 -22.20 -10.15
N ASP A 76 -40.71 -21.26 -10.25
CA ASP A 76 -40.43 -19.84 -10.52
C ASP A 76 -39.58 -19.23 -9.38
N ILE A 77 -39.89 -19.56 -8.12
CA ILE A 77 -39.10 -19.10 -6.95
C ILE A 77 -37.69 -19.68 -6.99
N ILE A 78 -37.53 -20.97 -7.31
CA ILE A 78 -36.20 -21.60 -7.39
C ILE A 78 -35.39 -20.96 -8.52
N PHE A 79 -36.02 -20.71 -9.67
CA PHE A 79 -35.36 -20.06 -10.80
C PHE A 79 -34.92 -18.63 -10.46
N GLU A 80 -35.77 -17.84 -9.81
CA GLU A 80 -35.42 -16.48 -9.36
C GLU A 80 -34.30 -16.50 -8.31
N ALA A 81 -34.36 -17.41 -7.35
CA ALA A 81 -33.32 -17.58 -6.34
C ALA A 81 -31.98 -17.96 -6.97
N GLN A 82 -31.99 -18.86 -7.97
CA GLN A 82 -30.80 -19.24 -8.70
C GLN A 82 -30.21 -18.06 -9.47
N LYS A 83 -31.04 -17.31 -10.19
CA LYS A 83 -30.60 -16.11 -10.90
C LYS A 83 -29.98 -15.09 -9.94
N ASN A 84 -30.62 -14.83 -8.80
CA ASN A 84 -30.09 -13.91 -7.79
C ASN A 84 -28.76 -14.41 -7.21
N ALA A 85 -28.58 -15.72 -7.03
CA ALA A 85 -27.32 -16.29 -6.59
C ALA A 85 -26.21 -16.10 -7.64
N ASP A 86 -26.52 -16.30 -8.91
CA ASP A 86 -25.59 -16.08 -10.03
C ASP A 86 -25.20 -14.59 -10.14
N ASP A 87 -26.16 -13.68 -9.98
CA ASP A 87 -25.93 -12.23 -9.99
C ASP A 87 -25.01 -11.79 -8.83
N ILE A 88 -25.24 -12.32 -7.61
CA ILE A 88 -24.37 -12.07 -6.45
C ILE A 88 -22.96 -12.62 -6.71
N TYR A 89 -22.85 -13.81 -7.28
CA TYR A 89 -21.56 -14.42 -7.60
C TYR A 89 -20.79 -13.58 -8.64
N ALA A 90 -21.47 -13.14 -9.70
CA ALA A 90 -20.89 -12.25 -10.70
C ALA A 90 -20.43 -10.92 -10.09
N ALA A 91 -21.25 -10.29 -9.25
CA ALA A 91 -20.90 -9.06 -8.55
C ALA A 91 -19.68 -9.26 -7.63
N SER A 92 -19.58 -10.41 -6.97
CA SER A 92 -18.44 -10.77 -6.11
C SER A 92 -17.15 -10.86 -6.92
N ILE A 93 -17.19 -11.54 -8.07
CA ILE A 93 -16.03 -11.64 -8.98
C ILE A 93 -15.64 -10.24 -9.48
N MET A 94 -16.59 -9.45 -9.97
CA MET A 94 -16.33 -8.09 -10.45
C MET A 94 -15.72 -7.21 -9.36
N TYR A 95 -16.23 -7.31 -8.13
CA TYR A 95 -15.65 -6.60 -6.99
C TYR A 95 -14.21 -7.04 -6.72
N THR A 96 -13.95 -8.35 -6.71
CA THR A 96 -12.57 -8.84 -6.50
C THR A 96 -11.63 -8.39 -7.62
N ASP A 97 -12.08 -8.37 -8.88
CA ASP A 97 -11.28 -7.86 -10.00
C ASP A 97 -10.98 -6.37 -9.84
N GLN A 98 -11.97 -5.55 -9.48
CA GLN A 98 -11.76 -4.13 -9.19
C GLN A 98 -10.78 -3.90 -8.04
N VAL A 99 -10.87 -4.69 -6.96
CA VAL A 99 -9.92 -4.60 -5.83
C VAL A 99 -8.51 -4.99 -6.28
N LEU A 100 -8.37 -6.05 -7.07
CA LEU A 100 -7.06 -6.46 -7.61
C LEU A 100 -6.45 -5.39 -8.51
N GLN A 101 -7.25 -4.74 -9.36
CA GLN A 101 -6.80 -3.59 -10.15
C GLN A 101 -6.37 -2.42 -9.25
N GLY A 102 -7.11 -2.16 -8.17
CA GLY A 102 -6.74 -1.17 -7.16
C GLY A 102 -5.39 -1.47 -6.49
N ILE A 103 -5.15 -2.74 -6.12
CA ILE A 103 -3.88 -3.19 -5.55
C ILE A 103 -2.73 -3.01 -6.56
N GLN A 104 -2.94 -3.39 -7.83
CA GLN A 104 -1.94 -3.18 -8.88
C GLN A 104 -1.57 -1.71 -9.02
N LYS A 105 -2.56 -0.81 -8.98
CA LYS A 105 -2.31 0.63 -9.02
C LYS A 105 -1.50 1.11 -7.81
N ILE A 106 -1.82 0.65 -6.60
CA ILE A 106 -1.06 0.99 -5.39
C ILE A 106 0.40 0.51 -5.50
N ILE A 107 0.62 -0.70 -6.01
CA ILE A 107 1.97 -1.24 -6.25
C ILE A 107 2.72 -0.37 -7.26
N GLN A 108 2.08 0.02 -8.35
CA GLN A 108 2.69 0.90 -9.35
C GLN A 108 3.05 2.26 -8.75
N ASP A 109 2.12 2.91 -8.05
CA ASP A 109 2.34 4.20 -7.40
C ASP A 109 3.47 4.14 -6.35
N ALA A 110 3.55 3.05 -5.59
CA ALA A 110 4.63 2.84 -4.62
C ALA A 110 5.99 2.62 -5.31
N THR A 111 5.99 1.88 -6.41
CA THR A 111 7.18 1.64 -7.23
C THR A 111 7.70 2.94 -7.84
N ASP A 112 6.81 3.74 -8.43
CA ASP A 112 7.16 5.03 -9.04
C ASP A 112 7.71 6.00 -7.98
N LYS A 113 7.09 6.07 -6.79
CA LYS A 113 7.61 6.86 -5.67
C LYS A 113 8.97 6.38 -5.18
N SER A 114 9.19 5.06 -5.16
CA SER A 114 10.49 4.51 -4.78
C SER A 114 11.58 4.89 -5.78
N PHE A 115 11.27 4.90 -7.08
CA PHE A 115 12.22 5.36 -8.10
C PHE A 115 12.58 6.84 -7.93
N VAL A 116 11.59 7.70 -7.69
CA VAL A 116 11.83 9.13 -7.45
C VAL A 116 12.71 9.33 -6.21
N LEU A 117 12.43 8.62 -5.12
CA LEU A 117 13.24 8.70 -3.90
C LEU A 117 14.67 8.23 -4.14
N MET A 118 14.85 7.13 -4.88
CA MET A 118 16.17 6.61 -5.21
C MET A 118 16.96 7.56 -6.13
N GLU A 119 16.29 8.24 -7.06
CA GLU A 119 16.91 9.25 -7.91
C GLU A 119 17.35 10.48 -7.09
N ASN A 120 16.51 10.96 -6.18
CA ASN A 120 16.86 12.06 -5.29
C ASN A 120 18.02 11.69 -4.37
N LEU A 121 17.98 10.50 -3.74
CA LEU A 121 19.07 10.00 -2.92
C LEU A 121 20.38 9.91 -3.72
N LYS A 122 20.32 9.48 -4.98
CA LYS A 122 21.48 9.45 -5.87
C LYS A 122 22.03 10.86 -6.11
N LYS A 123 21.17 11.86 -6.32
CA LYS A 123 21.59 13.27 -6.50
C LYS A 123 22.28 13.79 -5.25
N ASP A 124 21.67 13.60 -4.08
CA ASP A 124 22.23 14.04 -2.79
C ASP A 124 23.59 13.36 -2.52
N LEU A 125 23.72 12.06 -2.85
CA LEU A 125 24.98 11.34 -2.72
C LEU A 125 26.06 11.89 -3.67
N THR A 126 25.69 12.28 -4.89
CA THR A 126 26.64 12.89 -5.83
C THR A 126 27.06 14.29 -5.41
N GLU A 127 26.14 15.08 -4.84
CA GLU A 127 26.43 16.40 -4.30
C GLU A 127 27.37 16.31 -3.11
N THR A 128 27.04 15.49 -2.10
CA THR A 128 27.91 15.23 -0.95
C THR A 128 29.28 14.68 -1.36
N LYS A 129 29.36 13.81 -2.37
CA LYS A 129 30.64 13.36 -2.94
C LYS A 129 31.44 14.52 -3.53
N ASN A 130 30.80 15.43 -4.24
CA ASN A 130 31.46 16.59 -4.82
C ASN A 130 31.95 17.56 -3.74
N ASP A 131 31.16 17.79 -2.70
CA ASP A 131 31.55 18.62 -1.55
C ASP A 131 32.76 18.03 -0.83
N VAL A 132 32.77 16.72 -0.59
CA VAL A 132 33.93 16.03 -0.01
C VAL A 132 35.16 16.20 -0.90
N ARG A 133 35.01 16.04 -2.23
CA ARG A 133 36.12 16.26 -3.17
C ARG A 133 36.62 17.70 -3.16
N HIS A 134 35.71 18.67 -3.06
CA HIS A 134 36.05 20.08 -2.98
C HIS A 134 36.82 20.37 -1.69
N ASN A 135 36.32 19.93 -0.54
CA ASN A 135 36.99 20.06 0.76
C ASN A 135 38.39 19.41 0.73
N GLN A 136 38.52 18.22 0.12
CA GLN A 136 39.83 17.58 -0.07
C GLN A 136 40.78 18.43 -0.92
N SER A 137 40.29 19.07 -1.99
CA SER A 137 41.10 19.95 -2.82
C SER A 137 41.52 21.23 -2.11
N GLU A 138 40.64 21.83 -1.30
CA GLU A 138 40.95 22.99 -0.48
C GLU A 138 42.02 22.66 0.56
N LEU A 139 41.88 21.54 1.27
CA LEU A 139 42.88 21.08 2.23
C LEU A 139 44.24 20.84 1.56
N LYS A 140 44.26 20.22 0.38
CA LYS A 140 45.50 20.05 -0.40
C LYS A 140 46.12 21.40 -0.81
N SER A 141 45.30 22.37 -1.22
CA SER A 141 45.78 23.72 -1.55
C SER A 141 46.37 24.43 -0.34
N GLN A 142 45.69 24.37 0.81
CA GLN A 142 46.20 24.96 2.06
C GLN A 142 47.54 24.33 2.45
N LEU A 143 47.67 23.01 2.36
CA LEU A 143 48.95 22.34 2.62
C LEU A 143 50.06 22.81 1.66
N GLN A 144 49.75 23.01 0.38
CA GLN A 144 50.70 23.52 -0.60
C GLN A 144 51.16 24.96 -0.27
N ASP A 145 50.25 25.83 0.17
CA ASP A 145 50.59 27.19 0.61
C ASP A 145 51.51 27.16 1.83
N LEU A 146 51.30 26.23 2.77
CA LEU A 146 52.18 26.01 3.91
C LEU A 146 53.58 25.53 3.48
N ILE A 147 53.71 24.71 2.45
CA ILE A 147 55.03 24.33 1.90
C ILE A 147 55.76 25.58 1.37
N ASP A 148 55.03 26.47 0.69
CA ASP A 148 55.60 27.73 0.24
C ASP A 148 55.97 28.65 1.43
N THR A 149 55.28 28.61 2.57
CA THR A 149 55.76 29.34 3.76
C THR A 149 57.14 28.88 4.25
N GLN A 150 57.46 27.57 4.20
CA GLN A 150 58.83 27.11 4.51
C GLN A 150 59.86 27.63 3.49
N LYS A 151 59.47 27.71 2.22
CA LYS A 151 60.32 28.32 1.17
C LYS A 151 60.51 29.81 1.41
N TYR A 152 59.45 30.55 1.74
CA TYR A 152 59.53 31.98 2.09
C TYR A 152 60.32 32.21 3.37
N MET A 153 60.21 31.33 4.37
CA MET A 153 61.05 31.39 5.58
C MET A 153 62.53 31.31 5.25
N ARG A 154 62.94 30.39 4.36
CA ARG A 154 64.34 30.33 3.90
C ARG A 154 64.77 31.58 3.13
N LEU A 155 63.91 32.12 2.28
CA LEU A 155 64.20 33.38 1.56
C LEU A 155 64.34 34.57 2.52
N ILE A 156 63.51 34.64 3.56
CA ILE A 156 63.61 35.67 4.62
C ILE A 156 64.91 35.47 5.41
N GLU A 157 65.25 34.24 5.78
CA GLU A 157 66.51 33.91 6.46
C GLU A 157 67.72 34.30 5.61
N ASP A 158 67.71 33.97 4.32
CA ASP A 158 68.79 34.32 3.37
C ASP A 158 68.91 35.84 3.19
N GLU A 159 67.79 36.57 3.06
CA GLU A 159 67.81 38.04 2.99
C GLU A 159 68.28 38.68 4.29
N ASN A 160 67.82 38.20 5.45
CA ASN A 160 68.30 38.70 6.73
C ASN A 160 69.81 38.47 6.90
N LEU A 161 70.33 37.33 6.44
CA LEU A 161 71.76 37.05 6.44
C LEU A 161 72.53 38.00 5.50
N ARG A 162 71.95 38.32 4.33
CA ARG A 162 72.54 39.27 3.39
C ARG A 162 72.55 40.69 3.95
N LEU A 163 71.44 41.14 4.54
CA LEU A 163 71.31 42.43 5.21
C LEU A 163 72.30 42.54 6.37
N ALA A 164 72.43 41.52 7.23
CA ALA A 164 73.41 41.51 8.30
C ALA A 164 74.85 41.67 7.78
N LYS A 165 75.22 40.95 6.71
CA LYS A 165 76.54 41.11 6.06
C LYS A 165 76.73 42.50 5.45
N GLU A 166 75.68 43.10 4.91
CA GLU A 166 75.75 44.44 4.34
C GLU A 166 75.82 45.51 5.44
N GLU A 167 75.10 45.34 6.55
CA GLU A 167 75.19 46.16 7.76
C GLU A 167 76.59 46.07 8.38
N GLU A 168 77.18 44.88 8.51
CA GLU A 168 78.58 44.72 8.93
C GLU A 168 79.54 45.45 7.98
N ARG A 169 79.30 45.37 6.66
CA ARG A 169 80.12 46.05 5.66
C ARG A 169 79.93 47.57 5.68
N LYS A 170 78.72 48.07 5.98
CA LYS A 170 78.40 49.50 6.14
C LYS A 170 78.98 50.04 7.46
N ALA A 171 78.89 49.27 8.54
CA ALA A 171 79.53 49.55 9.83
C ALA A 171 81.06 49.61 9.70
N ALA A 172 81.67 48.71 8.91
CA ALA A 172 83.10 48.74 8.60
C ALA A 172 83.53 49.93 7.72
N LYS A 173 82.59 50.57 7.02
CA LYS A 173 82.82 51.73 6.15
C LYS A 173 82.41 53.08 6.76
N GLY A 174 81.83 53.09 7.96
CA GLY A 174 81.54 54.31 8.74
C GLY A 174 80.35 55.15 8.28
N GLU A 175 79.38 54.59 7.57
CA GLU A 175 78.12 55.28 7.22
C GLU A 175 77.08 55.15 8.36
N PRO A 176 76.31 56.22 8.70
CA PRO A 176 75.40 56.20 9.84
C PRO A 176 74.16 55.31 9.56
N LEU A 177 73.99 54.29 10.41
CA LEU A 177 72.87 53.35 10.37
C LEU A 177 71.65 53.98 11.08
N PHE A 178 70.51 54.06 10.40
CA PHE A 178 69.27 54.58 10.97
C PHE A 178 68.64 53.50 11.86
N GLU A 179 68.69 53.67 13.18
CA GLU A 179 68.12 52.73 14.15
C GLU A 179 66.58 52.67 14.00
N LYS A 180 66.07 51.51 13.56
CA LYS A 180 64.67 51.13 13.83
C LYS A 180 64.67 50.20 15.04
N GLU A 181 64.13 50.68 16.16
CA GLU A 181 63.91 49.86 17.35
C GLU A 181 63.01 48.65 17.02
N PRO A 182 63.31 47.43 17.53
CA PRO A 182 62.44 46.27 17.34
C PRO A 182 61.12 46.47 18.10
N PRO A 183 59.97 46.06 17.52
CA PRO A 183 58.68 46.21 18.19
C PRO A 183 58.60 45.29 19.41
N LYS A 184 58.28 45.86 20.57
CA LYS A 184 58.12 45.17 21.86
C LYS A 184 56.79 44.41 21.92
N PHE A 185 56.74 43.21 21.36
CA PHE A 185 55.57 42.31 21.50
C PHE A 185 55.84 41.02 22.27
N ASN A 186 57.01 40.85 22.89
CA ASN A 186 57.38 39.60 23.58
C ASN A 186 56.51 39.25 24.80
N ASP A 187 55.74 40.18 25.37
CA ASP A 187 54.99 39.95 26.62
C ASP A 187 53.46 40.00 26.50
N VAL A 188 52.89 40.10 25.29
CA VAL A 188 51.43 40.06 25.13
C VAL A 188 50.95 38.61 25.07
N LYS A 189 50.58 38.05 26.23
CA LYS A 189 49.76 36.84 26.28
C LYS A 189 48.38 37.16 25.67
N PRO A 190 47.93 36.45 24.62
CA PRO A 190 46.60 36.68 24.07
C PRO A 190 45.54 36.24 25.08
N GLU A 191 44.78 37.18 25.63
CA GLU A 191 43.55 36.90 26.36
C GLU A 191 42.40 36.80 25.36
N ILE A 192 41.82 35.61 25.20
CA ILE A 192 40.61 35.42 24.41
C ILE A 192 39.43 35.86 25.28
N LYS A 193 38.85 37.03 25.01
CA LYS A 193 37.61 37.51 25.64
C LYS A 193 36.43 37.12 24.78
N ILE A 194 35.57 36.25 25.30
CA ILE A 194 34.34 35.81 24.63
C ILE A 194 33.28 36.90 24.81
N ASN A 195 32.65 37.34 23.72
CA ASN A 195 31.57 38.31 23.78
C ASN A 195 30.23 37.59 24.06
N GLU A 196 29.89 37.43 25.34
CA GLU A 196 28.70 36.70 25.80
C GLU A 196 27.38 37.21 25.20
N ALA A 197 27.29 38.51 24.89
CA ALA A 197 26.09 39.11 24.30
C ALA A 197 25.81 38.58 22.87
N TYR A 198 26.84 38.20 22.13
CA TYR A 198 26.70 37.66 20.77
C TYR A 198 26.02 36.29 20.76
N PHE A 199 26.45 35.39 21.65
CA PHE A 199 25.91 34.03 21.74
C PHE A 199 24.47 34.01 22.25
N ARG A 200 24.13 34.89 23.21
CA ARG A 200 22.75 35.06 23.69
C ARG A 200 21.83 35.60 22.59
N ALA A 201 22.30 36.53 21.76
CA ALA A 201 21.50 37.06 20.64
C ALA A 201 21.23 36.03 19.54
N GLN A 202 22.13 35.05 19.35
CA GLN A 202 21.99 33.95 18.40
C GLN A 202 21.30 32.70 19.00
N GLY A 203 20.83 32.78 20.25
CA GLY A 203 20.09 31.69 20.89
C GLY A 203 20.94 30.46 21.24
N ILE A 204 22.27 30.60 21.29
CA ILE A 204 23.20 29.52 21.64
C ILE A 204 23.38 29.51 23.16
N PRO A 205 22.98 28.44 23.88
CA PRO A 205 23.20 28.33 25.33
C PRO A 205 24.71 28.27 25.63
N LEU A 206 25.17 29.11 26.57
CA LEU A 206 26.51 29.00 27.15
C LEU A 206 26.36 28.14 28.41
N ASP A 207 26.64 26.85 28.30
CA ASP A 207 26.67 25.95 29.46
C ASP A 207 27.93 26.23 30.28
N GLU A 208 27.77 26.66 31.53
CA GLU A 208 28.87 27.05 32.43
C GLU A 208 29.60 25.85 33.07
N ASP A 209 29.19 24.60 32.79
CA ASP A 209 29.63 23.41 33.54
C ASP A 209 30.38 22.33 32.73
N GLU A 210 30.88 22.60 31.51
CA GLU A 210 31.70 21.62 30.76
C GLU A 210 33.20 21.97 30.74
N LYS A 211 33.77 22.19 31.93
CA LYS A 211 35.23 22.13 32.16
C LYS A 211 35.62 20.87 32.92
N ASN A 212 35.34 19.70 32.36
CA ASN A 212 36.09 18.45 32.55
C ASN A 212 35.24 17.27 32.08
N GLN A 213 35.43 16.85 30.83
CA GLN A 213 35.38 15.43 30.46
C GLN A 213 35.94 15.27 29.05
N SER A 214 37.26 15.16 28.98
CA SER A 214 37.95 14.48 27.90
C SER A 214 37.48 13.01 27.87
N ASN A 215 36.57 12.66 26.95
CA ASN A 215 36.23 11.27 26.67
C ASN A 215 37.10 10.76 25.52
N SER A 216 38.09 9.97 25.93
CA SER A 216 39.20 9.38 25.19
C SER A 216 38.82 8.09 24.43
N ASN A 217 37.72 8.04 23.68
CA ASN A 217 37.25 6.79 23.07
C ASN A 217 36.88 6.88 21.57
N THR A 218 37.33 7.89 20.83
CA THR A 218 37.01 8.03 19.38
C THR A 218 38.25 8.16 18.49
N GLU A 219 39.45 7.93 19.02
CA GLU A 219 40.69 7.98 18.23
C GLU A 219 41.07 6.60 17.65
N SER A 220 40.73 5.49 18.32
CA SER A 220 41.18 4.14 17.91
C SER A 220 40.59 3.64 16.60
N ASP A 221 39.38 4.07 16.25
CA ASP A 221 38.63 3.51 15.12
C ASP A 221 38.89 4.29 13.83
N MET A 222 39.33 5.55 13.93
CA MET A 222 39.70 6.39 12.79
C MET A 222 41.13 6.10 12.31
N GLU A 223 42.03 5.73 13.23
CA GLU A 223 43.43 5.38 12.93
C GLU A 223 43.55 4.04 12.19
N GLN A 224 42.65 3.08 12.46
CA GLN A 224 42.57 1.81 11.73
C GLN A 224 42.01 1.94 10.30
N ALA A 225 41.15 2.93 10.04
CA ALA A 225 40.65 3.20 8.69
C ALA A 225 41.70 3.91 7.81
N LEU A 226 42.58 4.71 8.41
CA LEU A 226 43.64 5.44 7.70
C LEU A 226 44.84 4.56 7.33
N ALA A 227 45.11 3.51 8.11
CA ALA A 227 46.24 2.59 7.90
C ALA A 227 46.08 1.65 6.68
N GLY A 228 44.88 1.57 6.09
CA GLY A 228 44.58 0.71 4.94
C GLY A 228 44.73 1.37 3.57
N ILE A 229 45.03 2.67 3.50
CA ILE A 229 45.15 3.41 2.24
C ILE A 229 46.63 3.54 1.91
N SER A 230 47.14 2.69 1.02
CA SER A 230 48.51 2.82 0.49
C SER A 230 48.60 4.07 -0.39
N SER A 231 49.69 4.84 -0.26
CA SER A 231 49.99 5.98 -1.15
C SER A 231 50.01 5.56 -2.63
N GLU A 232 50.34 4.30 -2.91
CA GLU A 232 50.41 3.75 -4.27
C GLU A 232 49.02 3.50 -4.88
N ASP A 233 47.99 3.26 -4.05
CA ASP A 233 46.61 3.09 -4.51
C ASP A 233 45.99 4.47 -4.86
N LEU A 234 46.32 5.50 -4.08
CA LEU A 234 45.92 6.89 -4.36
C LEU A 234 46.58 7.44 -5.64
N ASP A 235 47.86 7.11 -5.87
CA ASP A 235 48.58 7.54 -7.06
C ASP A 235 48.06 6.85 -8.33
N ARG A 236 47.66 5.57 -8.24
CA ARG A 236 47.09 4.83 -9.37
C ARG A 236 45.73 5.39 -9.79
N GLU A 237 44.87 5.78 -8.85
CA GLU A 237 43.62 6.50 -9.15
C GLU A 237 43.88 7.92 -9.70
N TYR A 238 44.95 8.58 -9.25
CA TYR A 238 45.40 9.88 -9.77
C TYR A 238 45.99 9.83 -11.19
N PHE A 239 46.40 8.67 -11.70
CA PHE A 239 46.83 8.54 -13.10
C PHE A 239 45.77 7.91 -14.02
N GLY A 240 44.81 7.14 -13.47
CA GLY A 240 43.72 6.53 -14.26
C GLY A 240 42.67 7.53 -14.79
N TRP A 241 42.38 8.60 -14.06
CA TRP A 241 41.39 9.61 -14.47
C TRP A 241 41.80 10.42 -15.72
N LYS A 242 43.07 10.37 -16.14
CA LYS A 242 43.53 11.02 -17.37
C LYS A 242 43.18 10.21 -18.62
N ASP A 243 43.07 8.89 -18.48
CA ASP A 243 42.67 7.97 -19.54
C ASP A 243 41.14 7.82 -19.63
N GLU A 244 40.42 7.94 -18.51
CA GLU A 244 38.94 7.90 -18.50
C GLU A 244 38.28 9.16 -19.08
N ALA A 245 38.95 10.32 -19.03
CA ALA A 245 38.46 11.55 -19.64
C ALA A 245 38.44 11.53 -21.18
N GLU A 246 39.15 10.58 -21.82
CA GLU A 246 39.18 10.42 -23.29
C GLU A 246 38.31 9.26 -23.83
N GLY A 247 37.61 8.51 -22.95
CA GLY A 247 36.93 7.25 -23.33
C GLY A 247 35.40 7.20 -23.23
N GLU A 248 34.71 8.27 -22.83
CA GLU A 248 33.28 8.18 -22.48
C GLU A 248 32.31 8.54 -23.62
N THR A 249 32.29 7.70 -24.67
CA THR A 249 31.16 7.57 -25.61
C THR A 249 30.75 6.10 -25.70
N ASP A 250 29.91 5.62 -24.77
CA ASP A 250 28.91 4.53 -24.99
C ASP A 250 28.42 3.94 -23.66
N LYS A 251 27.47 4.60 -22.98
CA LYS A 251 26.68 3.98 -21.90
C LYS A 251 25.21 4.41 -21.89
N SER A 252 24.60 4.57 -23.07
CA SER A 252 23.14 4.78 -23.20
C SER A 252 22.30 3.49 -23.11
N ASN A 253 22.90 2.30 -23.11
CA ASN A 253 22.17 1.03 -23.24
C ASN A 253 21.69 0.34 -21.94
N VAL A 254 21.99 0.87 -20.74
CA VAL A 254 21.61 0.18 -19.49
C VAL A 254 20.19 0.52 -19.02
N VAL A 255 19.66 1.69 -19.41
CA VAL A 255 18.34 2.17 -18.97
C VAL A 255 17.19 1.56 -19.81
N GLU A 256 17.45 1.14 -21.05
CA GLU A 256 16.45 0.46 -21.89
C GLU A 256 16.23 -1.01 -21.48
N GLY A 257 17.29 -1.73 -21.07
CA GLY A 257 17.20 -3.15 -20.72
C GLY A 257 16.35 -3.45 -19.47
N LEU A 258 16.34 -2.56 -18.47
CA LEU A 258 15.50 -2.75 -17.28
C LEU A 258 14.02 -2.46 -17.56
N LYS A 259 13.68 -1.52 -18.46
CA LYS A 259 12.29 -1.22 -18.82
C LYS A 259 11.64 -2.38 -19.59
N ASP A 260 12.41 -3.12 -20.38
CA ASP A 260 11.90 -4.27 -21.13
C ASP A 260 11.73 -5.55 -20.28
N GLN A 261 12.55 -5.73 -19.23
CA GLN A 261 12.36 -6.84 -18.30
C GLN A 261 11.08 -6.73 -17.46
N PHE A 262 10.66 -5.52 -17.08
CA PHE A 262 9.41 -5.33 -16.31
C PHE A 262 8.13 -5.39 -17.18
N LYS A 263 8.23 -5.10 -18.48
CA LYS A 263 7.11 -5.34 -19.43
C LYS A 263 6.79 -6.82 -19.62
N GLY A 264 7.78 -7.71 -19.47
CA GLY A 264 7.60 -9.16 -19.62
C GLY A 264 6.78 -9.83 -18.51
N ILE A 265 6.65 -9.19 -17.34
CA ILE A 265 5.99 -9.77 -16.16
C ILE A 265 4.49 -9.43 -16.11
N PHE A 266 4.03 -8.37 -16.80
CA PHE A 266 2.63 -7.89 -16.75
C PHE A 266 1.84 -8.03 -18.06
N GLY A 267 2.38 -8.69 -19.09
CA GLY A 267 1.77 -8.72 -20.42
C GLY A 267 1.56 -10.12 -20.99
N LYS A 268 0.41 -10.74 -20.73
CA LYS A 268 -0.29 -11.63 -21.68
C LYS A 268 -1.77 -11.77 -21.29
N ARG A 269 -2.57 -10.75 -21.62
CA ARG A 269 -3.97 -11.00 -21.98
C ARG A 269 -3.94 -11.63 -23.37
N LYS A 270 -4.40 -12.88 -23.47
CA LYS A 270 -4.82 -13.45 -24.76
C LYS A 270 -6.26 -13.03 -24.99
N ASP A 271 -6.51 -12.55 -26.21
CA ASP A 271 -7.84 -12.50 -26.82
C ASP A 271 -8.54 -13.87 -26.79
#